data_AF-A0A382NB04-F1
#
_entry.id   AF-A0A382NB04-F1
#
_cell.length_a   1.000
_cell.length_b   1.000
_cell.length_c   1.000
_cell.angle_alpha   90.00
_cell.angle_beta   90.00
_cell.angle_gamma   90.00
#
_symmetry.space_group_name_H-M   'P 1'
#
loop_
_entity.id
_entity.type
_entity.pdbx_description
1 polymer ?
#
loop_
_entity_poly.entity_id
_entity_poly.type
_entity_poly.pdbx_seq_one_letter_code
_entity_poly.pdbx_strand_id
1 'polypeptide(L)'
;MTSTKSLFEEISSIATKRDNSLLVESRAEHIIASVINLIHLIQESYSQDQAADLNKRLINAIRTEDVRKFTRGMRKIKEQVEHEN
;
A
#
# COMPACT_ATOMS: atom_id res chain seq x y z
N MET A 1 52.46 6.49 -5.48
CA MET A 1 51.02 6.65 -5.78
C MET A 1 50.48 5.30 -6.23
N THR A 2 49.77 4.58 -5.39
CA THR A 2 49.08 3.34 -5.76
C THR A 2 47.73 3.33 -5.06
N SER A 3 46.74 3.93 -5.70
CA SER A 3 45.35 3.85 -5.25
C SER A 3 44.81 2.50 -5.68
N THR A 4 45.05 1.47 -4.88
CA THR A 4 44.22 0.27 -4.93
C THR A 4 42.89 0.66 -4.30
N LYS A 5 41.96 1.18 -5.11
CA LYS A 5 40.57 1.28 -4.68
C LYS A 5 40.17 -0.11 -4.21
N SER A 6 39.63 -0.20 -3.00
CA SER A 6 39.32 -1.50 -2.38
C SER A 6 38.28 -2.21 -3.24
N LEU A 7 38.40 -3.53 -3.44
CA LEU A 7 37.35 -4.36 -4.07
C LEU A 7 35.98 -4.09 -3.40
N PHE A 8 35.99 -3.75 -2.11
CA PHE A 8 34.80 -3.36 -1.36
C PHE A 8 34.21 -2.01 -1.80
N GLU A 9 35.04 -1.04 -2.18
CA GLU A 9 34.58 0.23 -2.75
C GLU A 9 34.03 0.02 -4.17
N GLU A 10 34.63 -0.87 -4.95
CA GLU A 10 34.17 -1.20 -6.30
C GLU A 10 32.81 -1.93 -6.25
N ILE A 11 32.67 -2.95 -5.39
CA ILE A 11 31.39 -3.63 -5.11
C ILE A 11 30.35 -2.66 -4.54
N SER A 12 30.73 -1.83 -3.58
CA SER A 12 29.81 -0.83 -3.00
C SER A 12 29.32 0.16 -4.05
N SER A 13 30.20 0.62 -4.95
CA SER A 13 29.84 1.55 -6.03
C SER A 13 28.92 0.93 -7.09
N ILE A 14 29.05 -0.38 -7.34
CA ILE A 14 28.17 -1.14 -8.23
C ILE A 14 26.81 -1.39 -7.56
N ALA A 15 26.78 -1.60 -6.24
CA ALA A 15 25.55 -1.81 -5.46
C ALA A 15 24.72 -0.51 -5.28
N THR A 16 25.37 0.66 -5.16
CA THR A 16 24.64 1.91 -4.84
C THR A 16 23.75 2.42 -5.96
N LYS A 17 24.06 2.08 -7.22
CA LYS A 17 23.28 2.51 -8.40
C LYS A 17 22.23 1.50 -8.86
N ARG A 18 22.30 0.24 -8.42
CA ARG A 18 21.54 -0.85 -9.03
C ARG A 18 20.10 -0.97 -8.55
N ASP A 19 19.74 -0.50 -7.36
CA ASP A 19 18.51 -1.03 -6.76
C ASP A 19 17.41 -0.04 -6.42
N ASN A 20 17.51 1.26 -6.69
CA ASN A 20 16.35 2.13 -6.41
C ASN A 20 15.13 1.71 -7.24
N SER A 21 15.31 1.32 -8.50
CA SER A 21 14.23 0.81 -9.34
C SER A 21 13.71 -0.54 -8.87
N LEU A 22 14.60 -1.50 -8.57
CA LEU A 22 14.22 -2.84 -8.10
C LEU A 22 13.59 -2.80 -6.69
N LEU A 23 14.04 -1.89 -5.83
CA LEU A 23 13.44 -1.61 -4.52
C LEU A 23 12.04 -1.01 -4.69
N VAL A 24 11.88 -0.05 -5.60
CA VAL A 24 10.57 0.55 -5.90
C VAL A 24 9.63 -0.50 -6.47
N GLU A 25 10.11 -1.35 -7.38
CA GLU A 25 9.34 -2.44 -7.99
C GLU A 25 8.89 -3.46 -6.93
N SER A 26 9.81 -4.01 -6.15
CA SER A 26 9.49 -4.97 -5.08
C SER A 26 8.51 -4.39 -4.06
N ARG A 27 8.67 -3.11 -3.68
CA ARG A 27 7.72 -2.43 -2.78
C ARG A 27 6.36 -2.23 -3.44
N ALA A 28 6.32 -1.87 -4.72
CA ALA A 28 5.09 -1.70 -5.47
C ALA A 28 4.31 -3.00 -5.55
N GLU A 29 4.96 -4.12 -5.90
CA GLU A 29 4.35 -5.45 -5.92
C GLU A 29 3.71 -5.80 -4.57
N HIS A 30 4.46 -5.62 -3.47
CA HIS A 30 3.96 -5.91 -2.13
C HIS A 30 2.76 -5.04 -1.74
N ILE A 31 2.81 -3.74 -2.05
CA ILE A 31 1.72 -2.80 -1.76
C ILE A 31 0.48 -3.15 -2.58
N ILE A 32 0.64 -3.41 -3.88
CA ILE A 32 -0.46 -3.77 -4.78
C ILE A 32 -1.12 -5.08 -4.30
N ALA A 33 -0.32 -6.10 -3.97
CA ALA A 33 -0.84 -7.35 -3.41
C ALA A 33 -1.61 -7.13 -2.10
N SER A 34 -1.08 -6.29 -1.20
CA SER A 34 -1.74 -5.94 0.06
C SER A 34 -3.08 -5.23 -0.17
N VAL A 35 -3.16 -4.33 -1.14
CA VAL A 35 -4.39 -3.63 -1.51
C VAL A 35 -5.43 -4.58 -2.11
N ILE A 36 -5.01 -5.51 -2.97
CA ILE A 36 -5.90 -6.55 -3.53
C ILE A 36 -6.50 -7.41 -2.42
N ASN A 37 -5.66 -7.88 -1.49
CA ASN A 37 -6.11 -8.67 -0.35
C ASN A 37 -7.09 -7.90 0.54
N LEU A 38 -6.87 -6.59 0.74
CA LEU A 38 -7.79 -5.74 1.47
C LEU A 38 -9.14 -5.59 0.75
N ILE A 39 -9.15 -5.46 -0.58
CA ILE A 39 -10.39 -5.39 -1.37
C ILE A 39 -11.22 -6.68 -1.20
N HIS A 40 -10.58 -7.84 -1.26
CA HIS A 40 -11.26 -9.12 -1.03
C HIS A 40 -11.81 -9.22 0.39
N LEU A 41 -11.02 -8.85 1.40
CA LEU A 41 -11.48 -8.85 2.80
C LEU A 41 -12.71 -7.95 3.00
N ILE A 42 -12.74 -6.78 2.37
CA ILE A 42 -13.89 -5.86 2.41
C ILE A 42 -15.12 -6.52 1.78
N GLN A 43 -14.97 -7.19 0.64
CA GLN A 43 -16.07 -7.88 -0.06
C GLN A 43 -16.63 -9.06 0.76
N GLU A 44 -15.78 -9.76 1.50
CA GLU A 44 -16.18 -10.89 2.36
C GLU A 44 -16.84 -10.43 3.66
N SER A 45 -16.44 -9.28 4.20
CA SER A 45 -16.84 -8.82 5.54
C SER A 45 -18.08 -7.93 5.55
N TYR A 46 -18.45 -7.32 4.43
CA TYR A 46 -19.51 -6.31 4.35
C TYR A 46 -20.53 -6.64 3.26
N SER A 47 -21.74 -6.09 3.38
CA SER A 47 -22.75 -6.19 2.33
C SER A 47 -22.27 -5.53 1.03
N GLN A 48 -22.88 -5.89 -0.10
CA GLN A 48 -22.48 -5.41 -1.42
C GLN A 48 -22.38 -3.88 -1.51
N ASP A 49 -23.36 -3.16 -0.95
CA ASP A 49 -23.40 -1.70 -0.97
C ASP A 49 -22.31 -1.08 -0.09
N GLN A 50 -22.10 -1.65 1.11
CA GLN A 50 -21.08 -1.19 2.05
C GLN A 50 -19.67 -1.45 1.53
N ALA A 51 -19.44 -2.64 0.95
CA ALA A 51 -18.19 -2.99 0.30
C ALA A 51 -17.88 -2.08 -0.90
N ALA A 52 -18.88 -1.73 -1.70
CA ALA A 52 -18.72 -0.80 -2.83
C ALA A 52 -18.30 0.61 -2.36
N ASP A 53 -18.92 1.15 -1.30
CA ASP A 53 -18.53 2.44 -0.74
C ASP A 53 -17.11 2.39 -0.15
N LEU A 54 -16.77 1.35 0.61
CA LEU A 54 -15.42 1.18 1.18
C LEU A 54 -14.34 1.08 0.11
N ASN A 55 -14.57 0.29 -0.94
CA ASN A 55 -13.64 0.17 -2.06
C ASN A 55 -13.45 1.52 -2.77
N LYS A 56 -14.54 2.27 -3.01
CA LYS A 56 -14.46 3.62 -3.58
C LYS A 56 -13.65 4.57 -2.70
N ARG A 57 -13.79 4.48 -1.38
CA ARG A 57 -13.04 5.30 -0.43
C ARG A 57 -11.57 4.91 -0.35
N LEU A 58 -11.26 3.62 -0.40
CA LEU A 58 -9.89 3.10 -0.41
C LEU A 58 -9.11 3.67 -1.60
N ILE A 59 -9.66 3.54 -2.82
CA ILE A 59 -9.04 4.08 -4.03
C ILE A 59 -8.90 5.60 -3.97
N ASN A 60 -9.91 6.31 -3.46
CA ASN A 60 -9.81 7.76 -3.29
C ASN A 60 -8.77 8.18 -2.24
N ALA A 61 -8.64 7.43 -1.15
CA ALA A 61 -7.64 7.69 -0.12
C ALA A 61 -6.22 7.53 -0.67
N ILE A 62 -5.97 6.47 -1.46
CA ILE A 62 -4.70 6.24 -2.15
C ILE A 62 -4.44 7.37 -3.16
N ARG A 63 -5.41 7.67 -4.04
CA ARG A 63 -5.28 8.68 -5.09
C ARG A 63 -5.01 10.09 -4.55
N THR A 64 -5.57 10.44 -3.41
CA THR A 64 -5.37 11.77 -2.80
C THR A 64 -4.40 11.75 -1.63
N GLU A 65 -3.72 10.63 -1.40
CA GLU A 65 -2.74 10.44 -0.32
C GLU A 65 -3.30 10.80 1.09
N ASP A 66 -4.60 10.59 1.28
CA ASP A 66 -5.30 10.97 2.53
C ASP A 66 -6.06 9.77 3.11
N VAL A 67 -5.36 9.05 4.00
CA VAL A 67 -5.89 7.91 4.76
C VAL A 67 -7.19 8.25 5.51
N ARG A 68 -7.39 9.52 5.90
CA ARG A 68 -8.58 9.93 6.66
C ARG A 68 -9.87 9.74 5.87
N LYS A 69 -9.82 9.75 4.54
CA LYS A 69 -11.00 9.51 3.69
C LYS A 69 -11.53 8.08 3.81
N PHE A 70 -10.63 7.12 3.99
CA PHE A 70 -11.00 5.73 4.24
C PHE A 70 -11.48 5.53 5.68
N THR A 71 -10.70 5.98 6.67
CA THR A 71 -11.03 5.75 8.09
C THR A 71 -12.33 6.44 8.52
N ARG A 72 -12.67 7.60 7.96
CA ARG A 72 -13.97 8.25 8.19
C ARG A 72 -15.14 7.43 7.62
N GLY A 73 -14.95 6.78 6.47
CA GLY A 73 -15.96 5.88 5.90
C GLY A 73 -16.20 4.66 6.79
N MET A 74 -15.12 4.01 7.21
CA MET A 74 -15.17 2.87 8.13
C MET A 74 -15.96 3.18 9.42
N ARG A 75 -15.75 4.37 10.02
CA ARG A 75 -16.49 4.77 11.22
C ARG A 75 -17.99 4.87 10.97
N LYS A 76 -18.40 5.49 9.87
CA LYS A 76 -19.83 5.61 9.50
C LYS A 76 -20.49 4.25 9.30
N ILE A 77 -19.80 3.33 8.62
CA ILE A 77 -20.33 1.99 8.36
C ILE A 77 -20.44 1.20 9.66
N LYS A 78 -19.44 1.32 10.54
CA LYS A 78 -19.50 0.72 11.87
C LYS A 78 -20.71 1.22 12.67
N GLU A 79 -20.95 2.53 12.69
CA GLU A 79 -22.12 3.13 13.34
C GLU A 79 -23.44 2.62 12.75
N GLN A 80 -23.52 2.44 11.42
CA GLN A 80 -24.69 1.87 10.76
C GLN A 80 -24.95 0.41 11.18
N VAL A 81 -23.91 -0.42 11.17
CA VAL A 81 -24.01 -1.83 11.59
C VAL A 81 -24.39 -1.96 13.07
N GLU A 82 -23.90 -1.08 13.93
CA GLU A 82 -24.28 -1.08 15.36
C GLU A 82 -25.74 -0.67 15.59
N HIS A 83 -26.34 0.13 14.70
CA HIS A 83 -27.75 0.56 14.83
C HIS A 83 -28.76 -0.38 14.16
N GLU A 84 -28.31 -1.27 13.27
CA GLU A 84 -29.16 -2.27 12.59
C GLU A 84 -29.30 -3.59 13.37
N ASN A 85 -28.51 -3.77 14.44
CA ASN A 85 -28.59 -4.90 15.38
C ASN A 85 -29.40 -4.54 16.63
#